data_AF-A0AAN8GF87-F1
#
_entry.id   AF-A0AAN8GF87-F1
#
_cell.length_a   1.000
_cell.length_b   1.000
_cell.length_c   1.000
_cell.angle_alpha   90.00
_cell.angle_beta   90.00
_cell.angle_gamma   90.00
#
_symmetry.space_group_name_H-M   'P 1'
#
loop_
_entity.id
_entity.type
_entity.pdbx_description
1 polymer ?
#
loop_
_entity_poly.entity_id
_entity_poly.type
_entity_poly.pdbx_seq_one_letter_code
_entity_poly.pdbx_strand_id
1 'polypeptide(L)'
;MRSSSSLQILSVIVAVVVLLPVSTPQHCYSCSGTCHSEPCNCQMGSCPSNQCFIEKKPTEERGVFRITKGCLRRSPRTLPGCEYEHFADHVLCVCQGPFCNDHIYIRSIMRRNVTCRKCSERDPDCDDKCQGQWCHEDSTTGAAGCGYGPPSLPFFYRGPELLYYRNKVCITLSRGAGKPHKHCICNTNMCNGYVRPLGRYPVSSLSRDGVLRSRSLAL
;
A
#
# COMPACT_ATOMS: atom_id res chain seq x y z
N MET A 1 65.96 19.94 57.03
CA MET A 1 66.39 19.02 55.96
C MET A 1 65.29 18.93 54.92
N ARG A 2 65.69 18.89 53.64
CA ARG A 2 64.89 18.97 52.42
C ARG A 2 63.99 17.75 52.17
N SER A 3 62.90 17.97 51.42
CA SER A 3 62.52 17.32 50.15
C SER A 3 61.01 17.02 50.11
N SER A 4 60.20 17.87 49.49
CA SER A 4 59.82 17.86 48.05
C SER A 4 59.05 16.60 47.62
N SER A 5 57.77 16.78 47.26
CA SER A 5 57.07 16.06 46.18
C SER A 5 55.72 16.75 45.91
N SER A 6 55.76 17.72 44.99
CA SER A 6 54.58 18.17 44.24
C SER A 6 54.03 17.02 43.40
N LEU A 7 52.72 16.83 43.34
CA LEU A 7 52.06 16.44 42.09
C LEU A 7 50.59 16.85 42.11
N GLN A 8 50.27 17.77 41.21
CA GLN A 8 48.94 18.08 40.70
C GLN A 8 48.24 16.80 40.23
N ILE A 9 46.92 16.70 40.39
CA ILE A 9 45.95 16.18 39.40
C ILE A 9 44.59 16.71 39.88
N LEU A 10 44.16 17.87 39.38
CA LEU A 10 43.20 18.01 38.29
C LEU A 10 41.82 17.40 38.57
N SER A 11 40.86 18.32 38.72
CA SER A 11 39.42 18.19 38.54
C SER A 11 39.02 17.03 37.62
N VAL A 12 38.40 16.01 38.18
CA VAL A 12 37.57 15.06 37.41
C VAL A 12 36.11 15.44 37.65
N ILE A 13 35.70 16.56 37.05
CA ILE A 13 34.30 16.74 36.69
C ILE A 13 34.09 15.72 35.57
N VAL A 14 33.58 14.54 35.92
CA VAL A 14 33.04 13.61 34.93
C VAL A 14 31.84 14.31 34.32
N ALA A 15 32.09 15.07 33.25
CA ALA A 15 31.06 15.43 32.31
C ALA A 15 30.58 14.12 31.70
N VAL A 16 29.55 13.53 32.30
CA VAL A 16 28.69 12.57 31.64
C VAL A 16 28.02 13.37 30.52
N VAL A 17 28.75 13.58 29.43
CA VAL A 17 28.18 13.95 28.15
C VAL A 17 27.35 12.73 27.78
N VAL A 18 26.08 12.78 28.17
CA VAL A 18 25.07 11.89 27.62
C VAL A 18 25.13 12.13 26.11
N LEU A 19 25.82 11.23 25.40
CA LEU A 19 25.78 11.12 23.96
C LEU A 19 24.35 10.68 23.61
N LEU A 20 23.39 11.58 23.80
CA LEU A 20 22.12 11.49 23.09
C LEU A 20 22.53 11.50 21.62
N PRO A 21 22.14 10.49 20.82
CA PRO A 21 22.38 10.55 19.39
C PRO A 21 21.71 11.84 18.91
N VAL A 22 22.52 12.81 18.49
CA VAL A 22 22.03 13.99 17.78
C VAL A 22 21.41 13.42 16.51
N SER A 23 20.09 13.22 16.52
CA SER A 23 19.36 12.82 15.33
C SER A 23 19.47 13.99 14.37
N THR A 24 20.44 13.92 13.45
CA THR A 24 20.54 14.89 12.36
C THR A 24 19.16 14.96 11.69
N PRO A 25 18.57 16.16 11.53
CA PRO A 25 17.28 16.28 10.90
C PRO A 25 17.37 15.68 9.50
N GLN A 26 16.64 14.60 9.28
CA GLN A 26 16.57 13.98 7.96
C GLN A 26 15.84 14.94 7.02
N HIS A 27 16.23 14.91 5.75
CA HIS A 27 15.62 15.74 4.71
C HIS A 27 14.91 14.87 3.69
N CYS A 28 13.82 15.40 3.14
CA CYS A 28 13.10 14.82 2.01
C CYS A 28 13.16 15.76 0.83
N TYR A 29 13.05 15.23 -0.39
CA TYR A 29 12.71 16.06 -1.54
C TYR A 29 11.29 16.60 -1.39
N SER A 30 11.10 17.87 -1.75
CA SER A 30 9.81 18.55 -1.73
C SER A 30 9.61 19.24 -3.06
N CYS A 31 8.66 18.76 -3.86
CA CYS A 31 8.37 19.34 -5.16
C CYS A 31 6.98 18.91 -5.64
N SER A 32 6.43 19.65 -6.59
CA SER A 32 5.26 19.26 -7.36
C SER A 32 5.53 19.59 -8.82
N GLY A 33 5.22 18.66 -9.72
CA GLY A 33 5.45 18.87 -11.15
C GLY A 33 4.73 17.85 -12.02
N THR A 34 4.60 18.19 -13.29
CA THR A 34 4.09 17.29 -14.32
C THR A 34 5.26 16.59 -14.99
N CYS A 35 5.08 15.32 -15.29
CA CYS A 35 6.06 14.47 -15.90
C CYS A 35 5.52 13.85 -17.17
N HIS A 36 6.39 13.78 -18.15
CA HIS A 36 6.24 12.92 -19.31
C HIS A 36 7.00 11.61 -19.01
N SER A 37 7.06 10.67 -19.94
CA SER A 37 7.57 9.29 -19.77
C SER A 37 9.03 9.14 -19.28
N GLU A 38 9.70 10.25 -18.95
CA GLU A 38 11.12 10.43 -18.63
C GLU A 38 11.31 11.15 -17.26
N PRO A 39 12.52 11.18 -16.68
CA PRO A 39 12.75 11.76 -15.35
C PRO A 39 12.20 13.18 -15.20
N CYS A 40 11.39 13.34 -14.16
CA CYS A 40 10.48 14.46 -13.96
C CYS A 40 11.16 15.80 -13.62
N ASN A 41 10.79 16.83 -14.38
CA ASN A 41 11.10 18.25 -14.12
C ASN A 41 10.27 18.83 -12.95
N CYS A 42 10.37 18.28 -11.74
CA CYS A 42 9.82 18.97 -10.58
C CYS A 42 10.87 19.96 -10.03
N GLN A 43 10.53 21.25 -9.88
CA GLN A 43 11.44 22.22 -9.25
C GLN A 43 11.74 21.79 -7.82
N MET A 44 13.04 21.60 -7.51
CA MET A 44 13.50 20.98 -6.28
C MET A 44 13.47 21.94 -5.09
N GLY A 45 12.72 21.58 -4.06
CA GLY A 45 12.89 22.07 -2.68
C GLY A 45 13.23 20.91 -1.74
N SER A 46 13.54 21.21 -0.48
CA SER A 46 13.72 20.20 0.57
C SER A 46 12.95 20.60 1.83
N CYS A 47 12.60 19.61 2.64
CA CYS A 47 11.94 19.82 3.92
C CYS A 47 12.53 18.88 4.99
N PRO A 48 12.57 19.30 6.27
CA PRO A 48 13.05 18.45 7.35
C PRO A 48 11.95 17.51 7.85
N SER A 49 12.17 16.20 7.73
CA SER A 49 11.36 15.13 8.31
C SER A 49 12.08 13.79 8.25
N ASN A 50 11.78 12.90 9.20
CA ASN A 50 12.20 11.49 9.16
C ASN A 50 11.31 10.60 8.28
N GLN A 51 10.17 11.14 7.81
CA GLN A 51 9.24 10.45 6.94
C GLN A 51 8.98 11.28 5.69
N CYS A 52 9.28 10.68 4.54
CA CYS A 52 9.07 11.28 3.23
C CYS A 52 7.93 10.58 2.49
N PHE A 53 7.30 11.29 1.55
CA PHE A 53 6.37 10.69 0.61
C PHE A 53 6.69 11.07 -0.84
N ILE A 54 6.26 10.21 -1.75
CA ILE A 54 6.19 10.46 -3.18
C ILE A 54 4.85 9.94 -3.69
N GLU A 55 4.12 10.78 -4.42
CA GLU A 55 2.86 10.45 -5.06
C GLU A 55 2.99 10.64 -6.57
N LYS A 56 2.56 9.64 -7.34
CA LYS A 56 2.36 9.71 -8.80
C LYS A 56 0.87 9.56 -9.06
N LYS A 57 0.28 10.53 -9.75
CA LYS A 57 -1.13 10.52 -10.17
C LYS A 57 -1.21 10.60 -11.70
N PRO A 58 -2.06 9.80 -12.35
CA PRO A 58 -2.33 9.99 -13.77
C PRO A 58 -3.03 11.33 -14.00
N THR A 59 -2.82 11.92 -15.18
CA THR A 59 -3.59 13.06 -15.68
C THR A 59 -4.57 12.61 -16.77
N GLU A 60 -5.41 13.52 -17.27
CA GLU A 60 -6.31 13.23 -18.39
C GLU A 60 -5.53 12.88 -19.67
N GLU A 61 -4.36 13.48 -19.86
CA GLU A 61 -3.46 13.15 -20.96
C GLU A 61 -2.75 11.81 -20.75
N ARG A 62 -2.85 10.92 -21.75
CA ARG A 62 -2.20 9.61 -21.72
C ARG A 62 -0.68 9.76 -21.65
N GLY A 63 -0.07 9.00 -20.75
CA GLY A 63 1.39 9.00 -20.59
C GLY A 63 1.93 10.20 -19.82
N VAL A 64 1.06 11.11 -19.39
CA VAL A 64 1.40 12.25 -18.53
C VAL A 64 0.96 11.93 -17.10
N PHE A 65 1.80 12.29 -16.14
CA PHE A 65 1.54 12.05 -14.72
C PHE A 65 2.02 13.21 -13.88
N ARG A 66 1.32 13.49 -12.78
CA ARG A 66 1.74 14.47 -11.78
C ARG A 66 2.52 13.78 -10.67
N ILE A 67 3.73 14.26 -10.39
CA ILE A 67 4.50 13.84 -9.22
C ILE A 67 4.45 14.92 -8.13
N THR A 68 4.18 14.47 -6.91
CA THR A 68 4.28 15.28 -5.69
C THR A 68 5.21 14.59 -4.71
N LYS A 69 6.23 15.28 -4.22
CA LYS A 69 7.16 14.82 -3.19
C LYS A 69 7.08 15.73 -1.98
N GLY A 70 7.29 15.20 -0.78
CA GLY A 70 7.40 16.04 0.41
C GLY A 70 7.61 15.28 1.72
N CYS A 71 7.41 16.01 2.81
CA CYS A 71 7.54 15.53 4.18
C CYS A 71 6.19 15.16 4.77
N LEU A 72 6.10 14.01 5.41
CA LEU A 72 4.98 13.66 6.27
C LEU A 72 5.21 14.26 7.67
N ARG A 73 4.23 15.04 8.15
CA ARG A 73 4.24 15.60 9.52
C ARG A 73 3.52 14.72 10.54
N ARG A 74 2.43 14.08 10.12
CA ARG A 74 1.66 13.11 10.90
C ARG A 74 1.11 12.08 9.94
N SER A 75 1.59 10.85 10.02
CA SER A 75 1.05 9.76 9.22
C SER A 75 0.11 8.94 10.10
N PRO A 76 -1.16 8.71 9.70
CA PRO A 76 -1.96 7.64 10.30
C PRO A 76 -1.38 6.25 9.98
N ARG A 77 -0.41 6.17 9.07
CA ARG A 77 0.27 4.95 8.64
C ARG A 77 1.59 4.82 9.40
N THR A 78 1.78 3.72 10.11
CA THR A 78 2.99 3.42 10.88
C THR A 78 4.12 2.80 10.05
N LEU A 79 3.85 2.33 8.82
CA LEU A 79 4.80 1.53 8.05
C LEU A 79 5.16 2.16 6.68
N PRO A 80 6.45 2.22 6.31
CA PRO A 80 6.91 2.51 4.94
C PRO A 80 6.32 1.54 3.92
N GLY A 81 6.05 2.02 2.70
CA GLY A 81 5.52 1.21 1.61
C GLY A 81 4.76 2.04 0.57
N CYS A 82 4.38 1.38 -0.53
CA CYS A 82 3.59 1.97 -1.61
C CYS A 82 2.16 1.44 -1.60
N GLU A 83 1.20 2.34 -1.75
CA GLU A 83 -0.21 2.05 -1.99
C GLU A 83 -0.57 2.47 -3.42
N TYR A 84 -1.47 1.71 -4.04
CA TYR A 84 -2.04 2.02 -5.35
C TYR A 84 -3.50 2.38 -5.15
N GLU A 85 -3.93 3.52 -5.70
CA GLU A 85 -5.31 3.97 -5.63
C GLU A 85 -6.05 3.49 -6.87
N HIS A 86 -6.43 2.20 -6.86
CA HIS A 86 -7.25 1.51 -7.88
C HIS A 86 -6.63 1.34 -9.27
N PHE A 87 -5.65 2.17 -9.64
CA PHE A 87 -4.97 2.12 -10.93
C PHE A 87 -3.47 1.83 -10.77
N ALA A 88 -2.85 1.28 -11.82
CA ALA A 88 -1.41 0.96 -11.83
C ALA A 88 -0.52 2.20 -11.74
N ASP A 89 -1.04 3.33 -12.20
CA ASP A 89 -0.37 4.60 -12.41
C ASP A 89 -0.64 5.63 -11.31
N HIS A 90 -1.60 5.37 -10.41
CA HIS A 90 -1.79 6.15 -9.20
C HIS A 90 -1.12 5.44 -8.01
N VAL A 91 0.03 5.96 -7.59
CA VAL A 91 0.84 5.38 -6.51
C VAL A 91 1.19 6.44 -5.47
N LEU A 92 1.03 6.09 -4.19
CA LEU A 92 1.55 6.85 -3.06
C LEU A 92 2.52 5.99 -2.27
N CYS A 93 3.79 6.39 -2.18
CA CYS A 93 4.79 5.72 -1.37
C CYS A 93 5.23 6.58 -0.17
N VAL A 94 5.44 5.91 0.95
CA VAL A 94 6.02 6.46 2.17
C VAL A 94 7.33 5.74 2.47
N CYS A 95 8.37 6.50 2.82
CA CYS A 95 9.69 5.95 3.14
C CYS A 95 10.32 6.69 4.34
N GLN A 96 11.36 6.08 4.90
CA GLN A 96 12.17 6.64 5.98
C GLN A 96 13.63 6.70 5.54
N GLY A 97 14.35 7.74 5.97
CA GLY A 97 15.73 7.98 5.58
C GLY A 97 15.90 9.24 4.71
N PRO A 98 17.12 9.76 4.61
CA PRO A 98 17.41 10.99 3.87
C PRO A 98 17.12 10.81 2.38
N PHE A 99 16.34 11.72 1.81
CA PHE A 99 16.00 11.81 0.39
C PHE A 99 15.45 10.50 -0.21
N CYS A 100 14.84 9.65 0.62
CA CYS A 100 14.36 8.32 0.20
C CYS A 100 13.22 8.38 -0.84
N ASN A 101 12.59 9.54 -1.02
CA ASN A 101 11.50 9.79 -1.95
C ASN A 101 11.98 10.31 -3.32
N ASP A 102 13.23 10.00 -3.68
CA ASP A 102 13.82 10.36 -4.98
C ASP A 102 13.04 9.78 -6.16
N HIS A 103 12.63 8.52 -6.06
CA HIS A 103 11.83 7.85 -7.08
C HIS A 103 10.88 6.85 -6.38
N ILE A 104 9.98 6.27 -7.17
CA ILE A 104 9.03 5.27 -6.69
C ILE A 104 9.74 3.89 -6.68
N TYR A 105 10.36 3.53 -5.56
CA TYR A 105 10.81 2.15 -5.34
C TYR A 105 9.62 1.28 -4.95
N ILE A 106 8.98 0.66 -5.95
CA ILE A 106 8.12 -0.48 -5.68
C ILE A 106 9.08 -1.64 -5.39
N ARG A 107 9.31 -1.94 -4.11
CA ARG A 107 9.99 -3.19 -3.76
C ARG A 107 9.22 -4.31 -4.43
N SER A 108 9.88 -5.02 -5.35
CA SER A 108 9.40 -6.29 -5.87
C SER A 108 9.42 -7.30 -4.74
N ILE A 109 8.47 -7.18 -3.81
CA ILE A 109 7.98 -8.36 -3.12
C ILE A 109 7.47 -9.20 -4.27
N MET A 110 8.17 -10.30 -4.60
CA MET A 110 7.83 -11.18 -5.72
C MET A 110 6.33 -11.42 -5.78
N ARG A 111 5.61 -10.64 -6.57
CA ARG A 111 4.19 -10.83 -6.81
C ARG A 111 4.07 -11.23 -8.24
N ARG A 112 3.60 -12.46 -8.41
CA ARG A 112 3.35 -13.07 -9.71
C ARG A 112 2.47 -12.13 -10.52
N ASN A 113 2.81 -11.94 -11.79
CA ASN A 113 1.87 -11.32 -12.73
C ASN A 113 0.69 -12.28 -12.88
N VAL A 114 -0.49 -11.80 -12.54
CA VAL A 114 -1.75 -12.52 -12.74
C VAL A 114 -2.56 -11.82 -13.81
N THR A 115 -3.20 -12.61 -14.67
CA THR A 115 -4.18 -12.11 -15.63
C THR A 115 -5.55 -12.16 -14.97
N CYS A 116 -6.32 -11.08 -15.04
CA CYS A 116 -7.64 -10.96 -14.43
C CYS A 116 -8.67 -10.52 -15.46
N ARG A 117 -9.96 -10.74 -15.16
CA ARG A 117 -11.08 -10.06 -15.86
C ARG A 117 -11.05 -8.57 -15.52
N LYS A 118 -11.44 -7.73 -16.48
CA LYS A 118 -11.52 -6.26 -16.34
C LYS A 118 -12.88 -5.75 -16.81
N CYS A 119 -13.92 -6.03 -16.05
CA CYS A 119 -15.28 -5.66 -16.40
C CYS A 119 -15.80 -4.50 -15.55
N SER A 120 -16.55 -3.61 -16.19
CA SER A 120 -17.22 -2.52 -15.50
C SER A 120 -18.55 -2.99 -14.91
N GLU A 121 -19.13 -2.22 -14.00
CA GLU A 121 -20.48 -2.50 -13.49
C GLU A 121 -21.56 -2.42 -14.59
N ARG A 122 -21.31 -1.64 -15.64
CA ARG A 122 -22.24 -1.48 -16.78
C ARG A 122 -22.17 -2.64 -17.77
N ASP A 123 -21.04 -3.36 -17.78
CA ASP A 123 -20.80 -4.51 -18.65
C ASP A 123 -20.04 -5.60 -17.88
N PRO A 124 -20.72 -6.33 -16.98
CA PRO A 124 -20.09 -7.32 -16.10
C PRO A 124 -19.73 -8.63 -16.79
N ASP A 125 -20.25 -8.87 -17.99
CA ASP A 125 -20.01 -10.08 -18.81
C ASP A 125 -18.99 -9.85 -19.93
N CYS A 126 -18.19 -8.78 -19.82
CA CYS A 126 -17.15 -8.45 -20.78
C CYS A 126 -16.04 -9.53 -20.87
N ASP A 127 -15.31 -9.51 -21.99
CA ASP A 127 -14.13 -10.34 -22.26
C ASP A 127 -12.79 -9.62 -22.00
N ASP A 128 -12.86 -8.38 -21.51
CA ASP A 128 -11.68 -7.57 -21.25
C ASP A 128 -10.81 -8.18 -20.15
N LYS A 129 -9.49 -8.07 -20.34
CA LYS A 129 -8.47 -8.59 -19.42
C LYS A 129 -7.48 -7.51 -19.04
N CYS A 130 -6.90 -7.69 -17.86
CA CYS A 130 -5.78 -6.88 -17.41
C CYS A 130 -4.71 -7.76 -16.77
N GLN A 131 -3.49 -7.23 -16.65
CA GLN A 131 -2.42 -7.86 -15.89
C GLN A 131 -2.14 -7.05 -14.63
N GLY A 132 -2.10 -7.72 -13.49
CA GLY A 132 -1.85 -7.11 -12.19
C GLY A 132 -1.11 -8.05 -11.25
N GLN A 133 -1.05 -7.68 -9.97
CA GLN A 133 -0.42 -8.50 -8.92
C GLN A 133 -1.45 -9.37 -8.17
N TRP A 134 -2.72 -8.98 -8.23
CA TRP A 134 -3.88 -9.69 -7.70
C TRP A 134 -5.11 -9.24 -8.48
N CYS A 135 -6.19 -9.99 -8.41
CA CYS A 135 -7.47 -9.66 -9.04
C CYS A 135 -8.49 -9.27 -7.97
N HIS A 136 -9.47 -8.46 -8.35
CA HIS A 136 -10.65 -8.18 -7.53
C HIS A 136 -11.95 -8.38 -8.30
N GLU A 137 -13.02 -8.65 -7.57
CA GLU A 137 -14.41 -8.70 -8.07
C GLU A 137 -15.37 -8.14 -7.02
N ASP A 138 -16.39 -7.43 -7.48
CA ASP A 138 -17.63 -7.20 -6.75
C ASP A 138 -18.67 -8.20 -7.25
N SER A 139 -19.08 -9.12 -6.38
CA SER A 139 -20.05 -10.17 -6.74
C SER A 139 -21.50 -9.67 -6.78
N THR A 140 -21.78 -8.44 -6.38
CA THR A 140 -23.10 -7.83 -6.53
C THR A 140 -23.25 -7.15 -7.88
N THR A 141 -22.23 -6.42 -8.33
CA THR A 141 -22.26 -5.68 -9.61
C THR A 141 -21.62 -6.45 -10.76
N GLY A 142 -20.82 -7.48 -10.47
CA GLY A 142 -20.04 -8.21 -11.47
C GLY A 142 -18.80 -7.44 -11.96
N ALA A 143 -18.55 -6.24 -11.44
CA ALA A 143 -17.34 -5.50 -11.77
C ALA A 143 -16.09 -6.25 -11.30
N ALA A 144 -15.08 -6.25 -12.14
CA ALA A 144 -13.88 -7.03 -11.96
C ALA A 144 -12.66 -6.26 -12.46
N GLY A 145 -11.50 -6.46 -11.84
CA GLY A 145 -10.29 -5.77 -12.28
C GLY A 145 -9.01 -6.32 -11.68
N CYS A 146 -7.94 -5.59 -11.93
CA CYS A 146 -6.59 -5.86 -11.45
C CYS A 146 -6.22 -4.91 -10.32
N GLY A 147 -5.61 -5.46 -9.29
CA GLY A 147 -4.98 -4.71 -8.23
C GLY A 147 -3.46 -4.69 -8.36
N TYR A 148 -2.88 -3.60 -7.89
CA TYR A 148 -1.44 -3.34 -7.89
C TYR A 148 -0.98 -3.03 -6.47
N GLY A 149 0.26 -3.39 -6.15
CA GLY A 149 0.77 -3.28 -4.79
C GLY A 149 0.11 -4.25 -3.81
N PRO A 150 0.19 -3.98 -2.49
CA PRO A 150 -0.40 -4.85 -1.48
C PRO A 150 -1.87 -5.15 -1.76
N PRO A 151 -2.29 -6.43 -1.66
CA PRO A 151 -3.70 -6.76 -1.74
C PRO A 151 -4.50 -5.91 -0.77
N SER A 152 -5.67 -5.46 -1.22
CA SER A 152 -6.53 -4.58 -0.45
C SER A 152 -8.00 -4.91 -0.67
N LEU A 153 -8.77 -4.87 0.41
CA LEU A 153 -10.22 -4.80 0.38
C LEU A 153 -10.66 -3.41 0.90
N PRO A 154 -11.88 -2.97 0.60
CA PRO A 154 -12.39 -1.67 1.05
C PRO A 154 -12.26 -1.41 2.55
N PHE A 155 -12.27 -0.11 2.89
CA PHE A 155 -12.17 0.48 4.22
C PHE A 155 -10.79 0.35 4.89
N PHE A 156 -10.35 -0.83 5.34
CA PHE A 156 -9.09 -0.91 6.12
C PHE A 156 -8.31 -2.23 6.01
N TYR A 157 -8.75 -3.16 5.16
CA TYR A 157 -8.03 -4.43 4.98
C TYR A 157 -6.98 -4.26 3.90
N ARG A 158 -5.73 -3.99 4.28
CA ARG A 158 -4.61 -3.81 3.34
C ARG A 158 -3.37 -4.47 3.89
N GLY A 159 -2.67 -5.22 3.05
CA GLY A 159 -1.39 -5.80 3.43
C GLY A 159 -1.03 -7.05 2.63
N PRO A 160 0.27 -7.40 2.54
CA PRO A 160 0.71 -8.66 1.94
C PRO A 160 0.08 -9.89 2.60
N GLU A 161 -0.31 -9.80 3.87
CA GLU A 161 -0.83 -10.90 4.69
C GLU A 161 -2.19 -11.40 4.19
N LEU A 162 -2.99 -10.56 3.53
CA LEU A 162 -4.33 -10.92 3.06
C LEU A 162 -4.32 -12.12 2.10
N LEU A 163 -3.28 -12.24 1.26
CA LEU A 163 -3.14 -13.34 0.31
C LEU A 163 -1.91 -14.21 0.59
N TYR A 164 -1.35 -14.12 1.80
CA TYR A 164 -0.15 -14.88 2.17
C TYR A 164 -0.46 -16.38 2.39
N TYR A 165 -1.55 -16.68 3.09
CA TYR A 165 -1.98 -18.06 3.37
C TYR A 165 -3.20 -18.52 2.55
N ARG A 166 -3.82 -17.60 1.80
CA ARG A 166 -5.06 -17.86 1.06
C ARG A 166 -4.98 -17.26 -0.33
N ASN A 167 -5.53 -17.96 -1.31
CA ASN A 167 -5.54 -17.49 -2.70
C ASN A 167 -6.77 -16.65 -3.04
N LYS A 168 -7.78 -16.61 -2.17
CA LYS A 168 -8.99 -15.78 -2.29
C LYS A 168 -9.50 -15.35 -0.92
N VAL A 169 -9.83 -14.08 -0.76
CA VAL A 169 -10.43 -13.50 0.45
C VAL A 169 -11.59 -12.61 0.05
N CYS A 170 -12.71 -12.71 0.77
CA CYS A 170 -13.90 -11.91 0.51
C CYS A 170 -14.38 -11.25 1.80
N ILE A 171 -14.94 -10.05 1.67
CA ILE A 171 -15.70 -9.39 2.73
C ILE A 171 -17.09 -9.03 2.24
N THR A 172 -18.02 -8.90 3.18
CA THR A 172 -19.35 -8.36 2.93
C THR A 172 -19.42 -6.96 3.52
N LEU A 173 -19.86 -6.00 2.70
CA LEU A 173 -20.00 -4.60 3.00
C LEU A 173 -21.49 -4.26 3.05
N SER A 174 -22.00 -3.97 4.24
CA SER A 174 -23.35 -3.43 4.41
C SER A 174 -23.24 -1.92 4.63
N ARG A 175 -23.92 -1.13 3.80
CA ARG A 175 -24.01 0.33 3.96
C ARG A 175 -25.46 0.73 4.19
N GLY A 176 -25.81 1.03 5.44
CA GLY A 176 -27.15 1.49 5.82
C GLY A 176 -28.25 0.50 5.39
N ALA A 177 -29.33 1.02 4.81
CA ALA A 177 -30.46 0.22 4.29
C ALA A 177 -30.19 -0.43 2.91
N GLY A 178 -28.99 -0.28 2.35
CA GLY A 178 -28.62 -0.86 1.06
C GLY A 178 -28.41 -2.38 1.12
N LYS A 179 -28.51 -3.04 -0.04
CA LYS A 179 -28.21 -4.48 -0.15
C LYS A 179 -26.73 -4.72 0.18
N PRO A 180 -26.39 -5.75 0.99
CA PRO A 180 -24.99 -6.06 1.27
C PRO A 180 -24.22 -6.39 -0.02
N HIS A 181 -23.03 -5.82 -0.16
CA HIS A 181 -22.14 -6.04 -1.29
C HIS A 181 -21.03 -6.99 -0.89
N LYS A 182 -20.73 -8.01 -1.70
CA LYS A 182 -19.62 -8.91 -1.41
C LYS A 182 -18.47 -8.64 -2.38
N HIS A 183 -17.34 -8.23 -1.81
CA HIS A 183 -16.14 -7.88 -2.54
C HIS A 183 -15.04 -8.91 -2.25
N CYS A 184 -14.37 -9.40 -3.28
CA CYS A 184 -13.37 -10.45 -3.18
C CYS A 184 -12.06 -10.04 -3.86
N ILE A 185 -10.94 -10.53 -3.33
CA ILE A 185 -9.61 -10.45 -3.93
C ILE A 185 -8.98 -11.83 -4.04
N CYS A 186 -8.09 -12.02 -5.01
CA CYS A 186 -7.41 -13.30 -5.23
C CYS A 186 -6.10 -13.15 -6.03
N ASN A 187 -5.23 -14.15 -6.02
CA ASN A 187 -3.86 -14.08 -6.59
C ASN A 187 -3.54 -15.18 -7.63
N THR A 188 -4.54 -15.78 -8.27
CA THR A 188 -4.35 -16.74 -9.37
C THR A 188 -4.95 -16.19 -10.67
N ASN A 189 -4.53 -16.73 -11.82
CA ASN A 189 -5.06 -16.28 -13.11
C ASN A 189 -6.58 -16.48 -13.18
N MET A 190 -7.29 -15.44 -13.65
CA MET A 190 -8.74 -15.41 -13.89
C MET A 190 -9.59 -15.79 -12.66
N CYS A 191 -9.07 -15.57 -11.45
CA CYS A 191 -9.73 -15.95 -10.19
C CYS A 191 -10.90 -15.04 -9.79
N ASN A 192 -11.01 -13.88 -10.44
CA ASN A 192 -12.11 -12.93 -10.33
C ASN A 192 -13.21 -13.21 -11.37
N GLY A 193 -13.42 -14.49 -11.65
CA GLY A 193 -14.54 -14.96 -12.43
C GLY A 193 -15.81 -14.95 -11.59
N TYR A 194 -16.77 -14.12 -12.00
CA TYR A 194 -18.13 -14.15 -11.50
C TYR A 194 -18.73 -15.55 -11.72
N VAL A 195 -18.83 -16.34 -10.65
CA VAL A 195 -19.71 -17.51 -10.66
C VAL A 195 -21.12 -16.94 -10.64
N ARG A 196 -21.78 -16.89 -11.80
CA ARG A 196 -23.23 -16.70 -11.85
C ARG A 196 -23.82 -17.69 -10.85
N PRO A 197 -24.63 -17.26 -9.86
CA PRO A 197 -25.43 -18.21 -9.12
C PRO A 197 -26.27 -18.90 -10.19
N LEU A 198 -25.93 -20.15 -10.49
CA LEU A 198 -26.73 -20.99 -11.38
C LEU A 198 -28.14 -20.94 -10.82
N GLY A 199 -29.03 -20.26 -11.55
CA GLY A 199 -30.45 -20.39 -11.32
C GLY A 199 -30.77 -21.88 -11.41
N ARG A 200 -31.25 -22.43 -10.29
CA ARG A 200 -31.83 -23.78 -10.16
C ARG A 200 -30.90 -24.93 -10.51
N TYR A 201 -30.30 -25.58 -9.50
CA TYR A 201 -30.24 -27.05 -9.33
C TYR A 201 -29.92 -27.36 -7.86
N PRO A 202 -30.33 -28.54 -7.33
CA PRO A 202 -30.86 -28.68 -5.99
C PRO A 202 -29.77 -28.99 -4.98
N VAL A 203 -30.12 -28.76 -3.72
CA VAL A 203 -29.36 -29.13 -2.53
C VAL A 203 -29.20 -30.66 -2.49
N SER A 204 -28.00 -31.16 -2.82
CA SER A 204 -27.57 -32.47 -2.35
C SER A 204 -26.05 -32.68 -2.50
N SER A 205 -25.40 -32.69 -1.33
CA SER A 205 -24.22 -33.47 -0.94
C SER A 205 -22.87 -33.28 -1.66
N LEU A 206 -21.97 -32.55 -0.99
CA LEU A 206 -20.54 -32.87 -0.73
C LEU A 206 -19.98 -31.72 0.13
N SER A 207 -20.33 -31.65 1.42
CA SER A 207 -19.62 -32.27 2.56
C SER A 207 -18.13 -31.94 2.64
N ARG A 208 -17.82 -31.14 3.68
CA ARG A 208 -16.54 -30.98 4.40
C ARG A 208 -15.41 -30.24 3.70
N ASP A 209 -15.25 -28.95 4.02
CA ASP A 209 -14.26 -28.55 5.03
C ASP A 209 -14.41 -27.08 5.45
N GLY A 210 -14.26 -26.83 6.76
CA GLY A 210 -13.94 -25.52 7.32
C GLY A 210 -15.10 -24.61 7.71
N VAL A 211 -15.83 -24.99 8.76
CA VAL A 211 -16.61 -24.04 9.58
C VAL A 211 -15.65 -22.99 10.14
N LEU A 212 -15.54 -21.84 9.49
CA LEU A 212 -15.04 -20.62 10.12
C LEU A 212 -16.23 -19.75 10.43
N ARG A 213 -16.63 -19.78 11.71
CA ARG A 213 -17.52 -18.81 12.35
C ARG A 213 -17.18 -17.40 11.84
N SER A 214 -18.09 -16.81 11.06
CA SER A 214 -18.15 -15.36 10.89
C SER A 214 -18.33 -14.75 12.27
N ARG A 215 -17.23 -14.29 12.87
CA ARG A 215 -17.30 -13.35 13.99
C ARG A 215 -17.60 -12.00 13.39
N SER A 216 -18.88 -11.64 13.37
CA SER A 216 -19.31 -10.26 13.23
C SER A 216 -18.72 -9.48 14.40
N LEU A 217 -17.74 -8.61 14.13
CA LEU A 217 -17.41 -7.53 15.07
C LEU A 217 -18.46 -6.45 14.84
N ALA A 218 -19.48 -6.45 15.70
CA ALA A 218 -20.31 -5.28 15.92
C ALA A 218 -19.47 -4.26 16.69
N LEU A 219 -19.36 -3.06 16.13
CA LEU A 219 -19.01 -1.83 16.85
C LEU A 219 -20.33 -1.15 17.26
#